data_AF-A0A1C5Z3X1-F1
#
_entry.id   AF-A0A1C5Z3X1-F1
#
_cell.length_a   1.000
_cell.length_b   1.000
_cell.length_c   1.000
_cell.angle_alpha   90.00
_cell.angle_beta   90.00
_cell.angle_gamma   90.00
#
_symmetry.space_group_name_H-M   'P 1'
#
loop_
_entity.id
_entity.type
_entity.pdbx_description
1 polymer ?
#
loop_
_entity_poly.entity_id
_entity_poly.type
_entity_poly.pdbx_seq_one_letter_code
_entity_poly.pdbx_strand_id
1 'polypeptide(L)'
;MSLLLAMALALGLAAPAWAQSKYMIKDIPDTSLVLSPGQELEASQKLNALGLFQGVGTNADGTPDFDLDRTPTRVEGIVMLVRLLGEDKEGRKGGWTSPFTDVPTWASSYVGYAYNFQYTNGTSETIFGSMESLDAAQYLTLVLRAMQYEDGTDFQWNAPWELSNTLGITDYDPANPGTFTRGTAALWAWNAMSALIANSDRSNIAGQMRLADRLMSYSKITAAQGLNSGLFTGKGGITLSANHMVLVLNDDFSTGLSVKGLPEGSGDLGFTWTSSNPEVASTYASTRQNAASIEEHSAGTTVITATSPDGTMSASCTVQVMDTRLRLKLTSGKGANNIDGYTCQLWAETPAEFSVSSWPENSSADKRMTWEVTDRETGAVLGSDVADIEVLSSDTVKGTSTVSVTMHKTGKFNLICRTRDTKERMYLTVEGTSPDIVLSGPDTMEVGQSDSVRVQQVKEYDSSLYVTMWKSSAPDVVEVGAVINDSQFGGGVEALKPGTATITAILNDGREISKTITVVDSTPAPVLNLPGFPLTLEKKDASGELLYRVTITSGSYYGSRVSAGICLNLEGTVDYAAPGAADILLRVSIADDASGAVLGDGSVVIPAKQGAFTYVPDSSSPNIRKTMSNGHTYTLSFQ
;
A
#
# COMPACT_ATOMS: atom_id res chain seq x y z
N MET A 1 69.79 26.25 27.85
CA MET A 1 69.09 25.49 28.90
C MET A 1 67.64 25.38 28.47
N SER A 2 67.06 24.26 28.05
CA SER A 2 67.51 22.91 27.77
C SER A 2 66.38 22.22 26.97
N LEU A 3 66.78 21.30 26.09
CA LEU A 3 66.02 20.19 25.47
C LEU A 3 65.02 20.46 24.33
N LEU A 4 65.45 20.02 23.13
CA LEU A 4 64.64 19.33 22.11
C LEU A 4 63.83 18.18 22.73
N LEU A 5 62.63 17.90 22.18
CA LEU A 5 62.18 16.62 21.58
C LEU A 5 60.64 16.41 21.69
N ALA A 6 60.03 15.98 20.58
CA ALA A 6 58.71 15.32 20.43
C ALA A 6 57.41 16.16 20.48
N MET A 7 56.90 16.55 19.30
CA MET A 7 55.53 16.25 18.88
C MET A 7 55.34 16.60 17.39
N ALA A 8 55.80 15.69 16.53
CA ALA A 8 55.12 15.40 15.28
C ALA A 8 54.23 14.18 15.59
N LEU A 9 52.91 14.34 15.68
CA LEU A 9 51.93 13.27 15.46
C LEU A 9 50.49 13.80 15.56
N ALA A 10 49.66 13.35 14.62
CA ALA A 10 48.20 13.32 14.66
C ALA A 10 47.43 14.65 14.50
N LEU A 11 47.57 15.30 13.33
CA LEU A 11 46.36 15.80 12.66
C LEU A 11 45.71 14.61 11.96
N GLY A 12 45.05 13.76 12.74
CA GLY A 12 44.04 12.86 12.19
C GLY A 12 42.95 13.74 11.61
N LEU A 13 42.87 13.81 10.29
CA LEU A 13 41.65 14.22 9.60
C LEU A 13 40.57 13.27 10.09
N ALA A 14 39.83 13.68 11.12
CA ALA A 14 38.57 13.05 11.46
C ALA A 14 37.73 13.15 10.19
N ALA A 15 37.47 12.00 9.56
CA ALA A 15 36.53 11.89 8.47
C ALA A 15 35.24 12.61 8.88
N PRO A 16 34.62 13.39 7.98
CA PRO A 16 33.36 14.03 8.30
C PRO A 16 32.35 12.97 8.78
N ALA A 17 31.68 13.23 9.90
CA ALA A 17 30.71 12.34 10.54
C ALA A 17 29.47 12.00 9.67
N TRP A 18 29.41 12.43 8.41
CA TRP A 18 28.36 12.08 7.45
C TRP A 18 28.68 10.87 6.57
N ALA A 19 29.93 10.35 6.59
CA ALA A 19 30.32 9.19 5.78
C ALA A 19 29.97 7.84 6.43
N GLN A 20 29.93 7.75 7.76
CA GLN A 20 29.71 6.48 8.47
C GLN A 20 28.25 6.02 8.60
N SER A 21 27.26 6.83 8.18
CA SER A 21 25.83 6.51 8.43
C SER A 21 24.98 6.35 7.16
N LYS A 22 25.58 6.20 5.96
CA LYS A 22 24.82 6.12 4.70
C LYS A 22 24.76 4.73 4.07
N TYR A 23 25.46 3.74 4.62
CA TYR A 23 25.45 2.38 4.11
C TYR A 23 25.36 1.38 5.26
N MET A 24 24.21 1.32 5.92
CA MET A 24 23.85 0.11 6.70
C MET A 24 23.29 -0.97 5.77
N ILE A 25 24.04 -1.22 4.70
CA ILE A 25 24.10 -2.53 4.08
C ILE A 25 25.29 -3.20 4.76
N LYS A 26 25.06 -3.82 5.92
CA LYS A 26 25.95 -4.86 6.40
C LYS A 26 25.58 -6.17 5.70
N ASP A 27 25.38 -6.09 4.38
CA ASP A 27 25.29 -7.28 3.55
C ASP A 27 26.67 -7.85 3.55
N ILE A 28 26.78 -9.04 4.10
CA ILE A 28 27.96 -9.83 3.91
C ILE A 28 27.96 -10.08 2.40
N PRO A 29 28.89 -9.51 1.61
CA PRO A 29 29.06 -9.94 0.22
C PRO A 29 29.16 -11.46 0.25
N ASP A 30 28.65 -12.16 -0.76
CA ASP A 30 28.89 -13.60 -0.81
C ASP A 30 30.41 -13.82 -0.89
N THR A 31 31.05 -14.02 0.26
CA THR A 31 32.49 -14.05 0.40
C THR A 31 33.08 -15.24 -0.34
N SER A 32 32.25 -16.20 -0.76
CA SER A 32 32.66 -17.31 -1.59
C SER A 32 33.02 -16.91 -3.03
N LEU A 33 32.54 -15.74 -3.50
CA LEU A 33 32.82 -15.21 -4.85
C LEU A 33 33.94 -14.17 -4.88
N VAL A 34 34.27 -13.55 -3.75
CA VAL A 34 35.27 -12.47 -3.65
C VAL A 34 36.68 -13.06 -3.72
N LEU A 35 37.52 -12.50 -4.57
CA LEU A 35 38.93 -12.86 -4.71
C LEU A 35 39.80 -11.87 -3.93
N SER A 36 40.90 -12.38 -3.35
CA SER A 36 41.86 -11.63 -2.56
C SER A 36 43.01 -11.08 -3.43
N PRO A 37 43.76 -10.07 -2.95
CA PRO A 37 45.01 -9.65 -3.58
C PRO A 37 45.95 -10.83 -3.86
N GLY A 38 46.57 -10.88 -5.04
CA GLY A 38 47.37 -12.01 -5.53
C GLY A 38 46.61 -12.99 -6.43
N GLN A 39 45.29 -12.82 -6.62
CA GLN A 39 44.44 -13.62 -7.51
C GLN A 39 44.05 -12.86 -8.80
N GLU A 40 44.84 -11.87 -9.22
CA GLU A 40 44.55 -11.01 -10.37
C GLU A 40 44.47 -11.80 -11.69
N LEU A 41 45.32 -12.83 -11.85
CA LEU A 41 45.29 -13.71 -13.01
C LEU A 41 44.00 -14.52 -13.07
N GLU A 42 43.54 -15.05 -11.92
CA GLU A 42 42.30 -15.81 -11.83
C GLU A 42 41.10 -14.92 -12.17
N ALA A 43 41.03 -13.71 -11.59
CA ALA A 43 39.99 -12.73 -11.89
C ALA A 43 39.94 -12.39 -13.39
N SER A 44 41.11 -12.16 -14.00
CA SER A 44 41.24 -11.83 -15.42
C SER A 44 40.78 -12.96 -16.33
N GLN A 45 41.14 -14.21 -16.01
CA GLN A 45 40.71 -15.39 -16.75
C GLN A 45 39.20 -15.60 -16.65
N LYS A 46 38.61 -15.46 -15.45
CA LYS A 46 37.16 -15.59 -15.25
C LYS A 46 36.39 -14.51 -16.01
N LEU A 47 36.80 -13.25 -15.90
CA LEU A 47 36.18 -12.16 -16.67
C LEU A 47 36.36 -12.33 -18.18
N ASN A 48 37.51 -12.85 -18.64
CA ASN A 48 37.73 -13.12 -20.05
C ASN A 48 36.84 -14.25 -20.59
N ALA A 49 36.63 -15.32 -19.81
CA ALA A 49 35.68 -16.39 -20.15
C ALA A 49 34.23 -15.89 -20.26
N LEU A 50 33.88 -14.84 -19.51
CA LEU A 50 32.60 -14.13 -19.63
C LEU A 50 32.56 -13.13 -20.80
N GLY A 51 33.70 -12.82 -21.42
CA GLY A 51 33.84 -11.78 -22.45
C GLY A 51 33.90 -10.35 -21.90
N LEU A 52 34.00 -10.19 -20.57
CA LEU A 52 33.94 -8.92 -19.83
C LEU A 52 35.31 -8.28 -19.60
N PHE A 53 36.40 -8.99 -19.90
CA PHE A 53 37.76 -8.47 -19.87
C PHE A 53 38.57 -9.05 -21.04
N GLN A 54 39.53 -8.28 -21.56
CA GLN A 54 40.32 -8.70 -22.72
C GLN A 54 41.80 -8.35 -22.52
N GLY A 55 42.64 -9.19 -23.10
CA GLY A 55 44.07 -8.95 -23.18
C GLY A 55 44.45 -7.80 -24.12
N VAL A 56 45.71 -7.42 -24.07
CA VAL A 56 46.37 -6.47 -24.99
C VAL A 56 46.92 -7.17 -26.23
N GLY A 57 46.96 -8.50 -26.20
CA GLY A 57 47.47 -9.34 -27.28
C GLY A 57 47.25 -10.82 -26.99
N THR A 58 48.09 -11.65 -27.60
CA THR A 58 48.06 -13.10 -27.45
C THR A 58 49.48 -13.58 -27.22
N ASN A 59 49.66 -14.41 -26.19
CA ASN A 59 50.91 -15.10 -25.90
C ASN A 59 51.24 -16.14 -26.99
N ALA A 60 52.48 -16.61 -27.00
CA ALA A 60 52.94 -17.60 -27.98
C ALA A 60 52.15 -18.93 -27.93
N ASP A 61 51.56 -19.26 -26.79
CA ASP A 61 50.74 -20.46 -26.58
C ASP A 61 49.26 -20.28 -26.98
N GLY A 62 48.90 -19.10 -27.52
CA GLY A 62 47.53 -18.77 -27.93
C GLY A 62 46.65 -18.26 -26.79
N THR A 63 47.16 -18.18 -25.55
CA THR A 63 46.42 -17.59 -24.44
C THR A 63 46.43 -16.05 -24.53
N PRO A 64 45.41 -15.34 -23.98
CA PRO A 64 45.43 -13.89 -23.96
C PRO A 64 46.60 -13.35 -23.13
N ASP A 65 47.33 -12.37 -23.67
CA ASP A 65 48.25 -11.56 -22.89
C ASP A 65 47.45 -10.46 -22.19
N PHE A 66 47.26 -10.57 -20.89
CA PHE A 66 46.50 -9.58 -20.12
C PHE A 66 47.32 -8.36 -19.70
N ASP A 67 48.65 -8.46 -19.71
CA ASP A 67 49.59 -7.43 -19.27
C ASP A 67 49.21 -6.86 -17.88
N LEU A 68 49.14 -7.75 -16.89
CA LEU A 68 48.54 -7.49 -15.58
C LEU A 68 49.34 -6.53 -14.70
N ASP A 69 50.66 -6.48 -14.88
CA ASP A 69 51.56 -5.75 -13.98
C ASP A 69 51.69 -4.27 -14.35
N ARG A 70 51.24 -3.86 -15.54
CA ARG A 70 51.32 -2.45 -15.93
C ARG A 70 50.12 -1.63 -15.47
N THR A 71 50.36 -0.34 -15.29
CA THR A 71 49.30 0.64 -15.07
C THR A 71 48.56 0.93 -16.39
N PRO A 72 47.22 0.84 -16.41
CA PRO A 72 46.44 1.22 -17.59
C PRO A 72 46.38 2.74 -17.74
N THR A 73 46.15 3.19 -18.97
CA THR A 73 45.76 4.59 -19.23
C THR A 73 44.28 4.80 -18.88
N ARG A 74 43.88 6.05 -18.65
CA ARG A 74 42.48 6.39 -18.33
C ARG A 74 41.50 5.95 -19.43
N VAL A 75 41.91 6.03 -20.69
CA VAL A 75 41.09 5.57 -21.83
C VAL A 75 40.96 4.03 -21.86
N GLU A 76 42.00 3.29 -21.50
CA GLU A 76 41.90 1.83 -21.33
C GLU A 76 40.98 1.46 -20.17
N GLY A 77 40.98 2.24 -19.09
CA GLY A 77 40.03 2.11 -17.99
C GLY A 77 38.57 2.16 -18.42
N ILE A 78 38.22 3.09 -19.33
CA ILE A 78 36.87 3.18 -19.90
C ILE A 78 36.53 1.93 -20.71
N VAL A 79 37.46 1.45 -21.53
CA VAL A 79 37.24 0.23 -22.32
C VAL A 79 37.03 -0.98 -21.40
N MET A 80 37.80 -1.08 -20.32
CA MET A 80 37.63 -2.13 -19.32
C MET A 80 36.26 -2.03 -18.61
N LEU A 81 35.84 -0.83 -18.23
CA LEU A 81 34.53 -0.59 -17.62
C LEU A 81 33.37 -0.96 -18.56
N VAL A 82 33.40 -0.48 -19.81
CA VAL A 82 32.34 -0.78 -20.79
C VAL A 82 32.25 -2.28 -21.06
N ARG A 83 33.39 -2.99 -21.08
CA ARG A 83 33.42 -4.45 -21.19
C ARG A 83 32.88 -5.14 -19.94
N LEU A 84 33.20 -4.66 -18.74
CA LEU A 84 32.64 -5.17 -17.48
C LEU A 84 31.10 -5.12 -17.49
N LEU A 85 30.52 -4.08 -18.08
CA LEU A 85 29.07 -3.94 -18.24
C LEU A 85 28.47 -4.82 -19.35
N GLY A 86 29.30 -5.58 -20.08
CA GLY A 86 28.89 -6.36 -21.25
C GLY A 86 28.49 -5.50 -22.45
N GLU A 87 28.89 -4.22 -22.46
CA GLU A 87 28.48 -3.22 -23.46
C GLU A 87 29.55 -2.97 -24.53
N ASP A 88 30.52 -3.88 -24.68
CA ASP A 88 31.61 -3.75 -25.65
C ASP A 88 31.12 -3.54 -27.09
N LYS A 89 30.00 -4.16 -27.47
CA LYS A 89 29.36 -3.96 -28.78
C LYS A 89 28.73 -2.58 -28.89
N GLU A 90 28.04 -2.10 -27.85
CA GLU A 90 27.37 -0.80 -27.84
C GLU A 90 28.37 0.36 -27.77
N GLY A 91 29.43 0.23 -26.98
CA GLY A 91 30.51 1.21 -26.91
C GLY A 91 31.32 1.34 -28.21
N ARG A 92 31.28 0.32 -29.08
CA ARG A 92 31.84 0.41 -30.44
C ARG A 92 30.89 1.05 -31.45
N LYS A 93 29.58 1.06 -31.21
CA LYS A 93 28.64 1.74 -32.11
C LYS A 93 29.02 3.21 -32.14
N GLY A 94 29.29 3.75 -33.33
CA GLY A 94 29.55 5.18 -33.49
C GLY A 94 28.29 6.01 -33.19
N GLY A 95 28.45 7.33 -33.14
CA GLY A 95 27.35 8.27 -32.90
C GLY A 95 27.22 8.77 -31.46
N TRP A 96 28.04 8.26 -30.53
CA TRP A 96 28.20 8.85 -29.21
C TRP A 96 29.08 10.10 -29.29
N THR A 97 28.66 11.19 -28.66
CA THR A 97 29.40 12.46 -28.68
C THR A 97 29.92 12.79 -27.28
N SER A 98 31.11 13.40 -27.22
CA SER A 98 31.70 13.94 -25.99
C SER A 98 32.35 15.28 -26.28
N PRO A 99 32.48 16.19 -25.30
CA PRO A 99 33.16 17.48 -25.49
C PRO A 99 34.69 17.35 -25.56
N PHE A 100 35.23 16.16 -25.29
CA PHE A 100 36.67 15.94 -25.14
C PHE A 100 37.41 15.94 -26.47
N THR A 101 38.45 16.77 -26.56
CA THR A 101 39.25 16.95 -27.78
C THR A 101 40.53 16.11 -27.81
N ASP A 102 40.94 15.56 -26.67
CA ASP A 102 42.16 14.76 -26.49
C ASP A 102 41.93 13.23 -26.59
N VAL A 103 40.71 12.81 -26.94
CA VAL A 103 40.37 11.39 -27.09
C VAL A 103 40.81 10.87 -28.46
N PRO A 104 41.63 9.80 -28.53
CA PRO A 104 42.07 9.26 -29.80
C PRO A 104 40.90 8.62 -30.57
N THR A 105 40.95 8.68 -31.90
CA THR A 105 39.85 8.24 -32.79
C THR A 105 39.35 6.83 -32.48
N TRP A 106 40.25 5.90 -32.16
CA TRP A 106 39.89 4.51 -31.86
C TRP A 106 39.04 4.37 -30.59
N ALA A 107 39.16 5.29 -29.64
CA ALA A 107 38.47 5.28 -28.36
C ALA A 107 37.27 6.23 -28.31
N SER A 108 37.09 7.07 -29.33
CA SER A 108 36.06 8.12 -29.35
C SER A 108 34.67 7.57 -29.05
N SER A 109 34.29 6.42 -29.63
CA SER A 109 32.98 5.81 -29.37
C SER A 109 32.84 5.31 -27.94
N TYR A 110 33.88 4.70 -27.36
CA TYR A 110 33.85 4.19 -25.99
C TYR A 110 33.75 5.32 -24.96
N VAL A 111 34.56 6.37 -25.12
CA VAL A 111 34.52 7.53 -24.22
C VAL A 111 33.22 8.30 -24.40
N GLY A 112 32.76 8.48 -25.64
CA GLY A 112 31.44 9.06 -25.92
C GLY A 112 30.33 8.27 -25.22
N TYR A 113 30.31 6.95 -25.34
CA TYR A 113 29.33 6.09 -24.68
C TYR A 113 29.37 6.29 -23.16
N ALA A 114 30.54 6.12 -22.54
CA ALA A 114 30.68 6.28 -21.09
C ALA A 114 30.30 7.67 -20.58
N TYR A 115 30.54 8.72 -21.38
CA TYR A 115 30.14 10.09 -21.05
C TYR A 115 28.61 10.27 -21.11
N ASN A 116 27.95 9.77 -22.15
CA ASN A 116 26.50 9.89 -22.32
C ASN A 116 25.70 9.13 -21.25
N PHE A 117 26.25 8.02 -20.75
CA PHE A 117 25.68 7.27 -19.62
C PHE A 117 26.21 7.72 -18.25
N GLN A 118 26.94 8.83 -18.20
CA GLN A 118 27.48 9.45 -16.96
C GLN A 118 28.41 8.55 -16.14
N TYR A 119 29.00 7.52 -16.76
CA TYR A 119 30.00 6.67 -16.11
C TYR A 119 31.33 7.40 -15.93
N THR A 120 31.59 8.46 -16.70
CA THR A 120 32.83 9.22 -16.64
C THR A 120 32.65 10.72 -16.87
N ASN A 121 33.58 11.50 -16.32
CA ASN A 121 33.75 12.93 -16.58
C ASN A 121 35.18 13.20 -17.09
N GLY A 122 35.36 14.37 -17.71
CA GLY A 122 36.68 14.87 -18.06
C GLY A 122 37.41 15.44 -16.84
N THR A 123 38.71 15.67 -17.01
CA THR A 123 39.53 16.45 -16.06
C THR A 123 39.30 17.96 -16.23
N SER A 124 38.71 18.37 -17.35
CA SER A 124 38.12 19.69 -17.58
C SER A 124 36.94 19.58 -18.55
N GLU A 125 36.34 20.72 -18.94
CA GLU A 125 35.21 20.76 -19.88
C GLU A 125 35.51 20.10 -21.24
N THR A 126 36.76 20.19 -21.72
CA THR A 126 37.15 19.69 -23.06
C THR A 126 38.32 18.70 -23.04
N ILE A 127 38.83 18.32 -21.86
CA ILE A 127 39.95 17.38 -21.72
C ILE A 127 39.51 16.17 -20.89
N PHE A 128 39.72 14.98 -21.44
CA PHE A 128 39.45 13.71 -20.79
C PHE A 128 40.63 13.19 -19.96
N GLY A 129 41.86 13.47 -20.40
CA GLY A 129 43.09 12.88 -19.86
C GLY A 129 43.37 11.50 -20.45
N SER A 130 43.12 11.28 -21.75
CA SER A 130 43.11 9.93 -22.35
C SER A 130 44.36 9.09 -22.10
N MET A 131 45.54 9.72 -22.21
CA MET A 131 46.84 9.05 -22.07
C MET A 131 47.41 9.13 -20.65
N GLU A 132 46.70 9.76 -19.71
CA GLU A 132 47.12 9.82 -18.32
C GLU A 132 47.03 8.43 -17.67
N SER A 133 47.92 8.15 -16.73
CA SER A 133 47.86 6.93 -15.92
C SER A 133 46.58 6.91 -15.11
N LEU A 134 45.83 5.82 -15.22
CA LEU A 134 44.65 5.59 -14.39
C LEU A 134 45.10 5.16 -13.00
N ASP A 135 44.60 5.85 -11.98
CA ASP A 135 44.83 5.46 -10.59
C ASP A 135 43.63 4.70 -9.99
N ALA A 136 43.83 4.19 -8.77
CA ALA A 136 42.84 3.43 -8.02
C ALA A 136 41.52 4.22 -7.78
N ALA A 137 41.63 5.49 -7.38
CA ALA A 137 40.46 6.31 -7.06
C ALA A 137 39.64 6.61 -8.32
N GLN A 138 40.31 6.91 -9.43
CA GLN A 138 39.68 7.10 -10.72
C GLN A 138 38.95 5.83 -11.18
N TYR A 139 39.59 4.66 -11.12
CA TYR A 139 38.95 3.42 -11.55
C TYR A 139 37.75 3.04 -10.68
N LEU A 140 37.87 3.14 -9.34
CA LEU A 140 36.75 2.87 -8.44
C LEU A 140 35.59 3.83 -8.66
N THR A 141 35.87 5.11 -8.91
CA THR A 141 34.84 6.08 -9.28
C THR A 141 34.07 5.67 -10.53
N LEU A 142 34.78 5.19 -11.56
CA LEU A 142 34.17 4.69 -12.79
C LEU A 142 33.25 3.48 -12.52
N VAL A 143 33.73 2.51 -11.74
CA VAL A 143 32.98 1.30 -11.38
C VAL A 143 31.73 1.65 -10.55
N LEU A 144 31.87 2.48 -9.52
CA LEU A 144 30.76 2.90 -8.66
C LEU A 144 29.69 3.67 -9.44
N ARG A 145 30.08 4.60 -10.34
CA ARG A 145 29.13 5.29 -11.22
C ARG A 145 28.40 4.34 -12.15
N ALA A 146 29.09 3.37 -12.74
CA ALA A 146 28.46 2.36 -13.58
C ALA A 146 27.49 1.45 -12.80
N MET A 147 27.77 1.24 -11.52
CA MET A 147 26.87 0.60 -10.56
C MET A 147 25.75 1.54 -10.05
N GLN A 148 25.66 2.76 -10.59
CA GLN A 148 24.66 3.80 -10.32
C GLN A 148 24.82 4.55 -8.98
N TYR A 149 25.98 4.42 -8.32
CA TYR A 149 26.30 5.26 -7.16
C TYR A 149 26.71 6.66 -7.62
N GLU A 150 26.24 7.67 -6.90
CA GLU A 150 26.40 9.07 -7.28
C GLU A 150 27.59 9.73 -6.58
N ASP A 151 28.56 10.22 -7.35
CA ASP A 151 29.66 11.03 -6.83
C ASP A 151 29.17 12.35 -6.21
N GLY A 152 29.76 12.76 -5.08
CA GLY A 152 29.35 13.90 -4.28
C GLY A 152 28.22 13.59 -3.30
N THR A 153 27.46 12.52 -3.53
CA THR A 153 26.28 12.14 -2.75
C THR A 153 26.48 10.83 -1.99
N ASP A 154 26.87 9.78 -2.70
CA ASP A 154 27.07 8.41 -2.22
C ASP A 154 28.51 8.16 -1.80
N PHE A 155 29.46 8.72 -2.54
CA PHE A 155 30.88 8.71 -2.24
C PHE A 155 31.54 9.98 -2.79
N GLN A 156 32.82 10.19 -2.48
CA GLN A 156 33.61 11.27 -3.10
C GLN A 156 34.57 10.66 -4.11
N TRP A 157 34.66 11.20 -5.33
CA TRP A 157 35.53 10.66 -6.39
C TRP A 157 37.01 10.52 -6.00
N ASN A 158 37.50 11.36 -5.07
CA ASN A 158 38.88 11.33 -4.59
C ASN A 158 39.06 10.47 -3.33
N ALA A 159 38.00 9.86 -2.81
CA ALA A 159 38.01 8.92 -1.69
C ALA A 159 36.91 7.84 -1.85
N PRO A 160 36.88 7.09 -2.97
CA PRO A 160 35.82 6.10 -3.22
C PRO A 160 35.94 4.82 -2.39
N TRP A 161 37.09 4.61 -1.75
CA TRP A 161 37.43 3.35 -1.08
C TRP A 161 36.56 3.01 0.13
N GLU A 162 35.97 3.99 0.81
CA GLU A 162 35.07 3.69 1.94
C GLU A 162 33.83 2.91 1.47
N LEU A 163 33.20 3.37 0.37
CA LEU A 163 32.06 2.70 -0.22
C LEU A 163 32.46 1.39 -0.90
N SER A 164 33.55 1.37 -1.69
CA SER A 164 33.97 0.14 -2.37
C SER A 164 34.41 -0.96 -1.40
N ASN A 165 35.03 -0.61 -0.26
CA ASN A 165 35.34 -1.55 0.81
C ASN A 165 34.06 -2.08 1.48
N THR A 166 33.08 -1.20 1.74
CA THR A 166 31.77 -1.59 2.31
C THR A 166 31.04 -2.57 1.40
N LEU A 167 31.10 -2.35 0.09
CA LEU A 167 30.49 -3.23 -0.92
C LEU A 167 31.28 -4.53 -1.16
N GLY A 168 32.43 -4.72 -0.51
CA GLY A 168 33.30 -5.89 -0.72
C GLY A 168 34.01 -5.92 -2.07
N ILE A 169 34.04 -4.80 -2.80
CA ILE A 169 34.74 -4.68 -4.08
C ILE A 169 36.25 -4.70 -3.84
N THR A 170 36.68 -4.04 -2.76
CA THR A 170 38.09 -3.83 -2.41
C THR A 170 38.33 -4.04 -0.92
N ASP A 171 39.60 -4.16 -0.56
CA ASP A 171 40.15 -4.03 0.80
C ASP A 171 41.19 -2.88 0.84
N TYR A 172 40.96 -1.86 0.01
CA TYR A 172 41.94 -0.81 -0.27
C TYR A 172 42.26 0.01 0.97
N ASP A 173 43.55 0.09 1.30
CA ASP A 173 44.10 0.95 2.34
C ASP A 173 44.82 2.15 1.71
N PRO A 174 44.27 3.38 1.82
CA PRO A 174 44.92 4.57 1.27
C PRO A 174 46.25 4.90 1.95
N ALA A 175 46.55 4.37 3.14
CA ALA A 175 47.86 4.51 3.78
C ALA A 175 48.92 3.61 3.13
N ASN A 176 48.50 2.54 2.46
CA ASN A 176 49.34 1.58 1.78
C ASN A 176 48.79 1.31 0.36
N PRO A 177 48.74 2.33 -0.52
CA PRO A 177 47.93 2.30 -1.74
C PRO A 177 48.40 1.28 -2.78
N GLY A 178 49.64 0.77 -2.65
CA GLY A 178 50.27 -0.08 -3.65
C GLY A 178 50.38 0.58 -5.03
N THR A 179 50.75 -0.21 -6.03
CA THR A 179 50.68 0.19 -7.44
C THR A 179 49.34 -0.26 -8.00
N PHE A 180 48.59 0.65 -8.63
CA PHE A 180 47.38 0.28 -9.36
C PHE A 180 47.73 -0.24 -10.76
N THR A 181 47.35 -1.49 -11.04
CA THR A 181 47.66 -2.18 -12.30
C THR A 181 46.40 -2.69 -12.99
N ARG A 182 46.55 -3.19 -14.23
CA ARG A 182 45.47 -3.89 -14.94
C ARG A 182 44.98 -5.12 -14.17
N GLY A 183 45.88 -5.80 -13.46
CA GLY A 183 45.54 -6.89 -12.57
C GLY A 183 44.64 -6.45 -11.42
N THR A 184 45.00 -5.37 -10.71
CA THR A 184 44.17 -4.78 -9.66
C THR A 184 42.78 -4.42 -10.19
N ALA A 185 42.73 -3.80 -11.37
CA ALA A 185 41.48 -3.40 -12.01
C ALA A 185 40.58 -4.60 -12.37
N ALA A 186 41.16 -5.71 -12.86
CA ALA A 186 40.44 -6.94 -13.15
C ALA A 186 39.94 -7.63 -11.87
N LEU A 187 40.74 -7.65 -10.81
CA LEU A 187 40.35 -8.17 -9.50
C LEU A 187 39.14 -7.42 -8.94
N TRP A 188 39.20 -6.10 -8.91
CA TRP A 188 38.09 -5.27 -8.42
C TRP A 188 36.85 -5.36 -9.32
N ALA A 189 37.03 -5.48 -10.64
CA ALA A 189 35.93 -5.73 -11.56
C ALA A 189 35.23 -7.07 -11.28
N TRP A 190 35.98 -8.13 -10.98
CA TRP A 190 35.42 -9.42 -10.60
C TRP A 190 34.66 -9.31 -9.27
N ASN A 191 35.26 -8.71 -8.25
CA ASN A 191 34.61 -8.54 -6.95
C ASN A 191 33.33 -7.69 -7.04
N ALA A 192 33.32 -6.66 -7.90
CA ALA A 192 32.14 -5.86 -8.19
C ALA A 192 30.95 -6.68 -8.73
N MET A 193 31.18 -7.84 -9.35
CA MET A 193 30.11 -8.74 -9.81
C MET A 193 29.24 -9.25 -8.65
N SER A 194 29.83 -9.39 -7.46
CA SER A 194 29.14 -9.80 -6.23
C SER A 194 28.55 -8.63 -5.43
N ALA A 195 28.90 -7.40 -5.78
CA ALA A 195 28.47 -6.21 -5.09
C ALA A 195 27.09 -5.73 -5.57
N LEU A 196 26.35 -5.10 -4.66
CA LEU A 196 25.05 -4.51 -4.95
C LEU A 196 25.17 -3.25 -5.81
N ILE A 197 24.28 -3.11 -6.76
CA ILE A 197 24.07 -1.87 -7.53
C ILE A 197 23.21 -0.89 -6.72
N ALA A 198 23.39 0.41 -6.92
CA ALA A 198 22.50 1.41 -6.34
C ALA A 198 21.08 1.27 -6.94
N ASN A 199 20.06 1.40 -6.09
CA ASN A 199 18.67 1.48 -6.52
C ASN A 199 18.33 2.93 -6.91
N SER A 200 17.65 3.12 -8.06
CA SER A 200 17.11 4.41 -8.49
C SER A 200 16.08 4.98 -7.52
N ASP A 201 15.35 4.10 -6.82
CA ASP A 201 14.54 4.49 -5.67
C ASP A 201 15.31 4.17 -4.39
N ARG A 202 16.05 5.16 -3.88
CA ARG A 202 16.85 5.06 -2.66
C ARG A 202 16.03 4.73 -1.41
N SER A 203 14.70 4.83 -1.47
CA SER A 203 13.80 4.44 -0.38
C SER A 203 13.31 3.00 -0.47
N ASN A 204 13.59 2.32 -1.59
CA ASN A 204 13.22 0.93 -1.81
C ASN A 204 14.47 0.04 -1.73
N ILE A 205 14.65 -0.65 -0.60
CA ILE A 205 15.71 -1.67 -0.48
C ILE A 205 15.25 -3.01 -1.10
N ALA A 206 13.94 -3.21 -1.32
CA ALA A 206 13.43 -4.34 -2.09
C ALA A 206 13.77 -4.14 -3.59
N GLY A 207 14.41 -5.14 -4.19
CA GLY A 207 14.88 -5.05 -5.58
C GLY A 207 16.33 -4.60 -5.73
N GLN A 208 17.10 -4.51 -4.64
CA GLN A 208 18.57 -4.47 -4.74
C GLN A 208 19.06 -5.77 -5.38
N MET A 209 19.89 -5.63 -6.42
CA MET A 209 20.39 -6.71 -7.24
C MET A 209 21.90 -6.56 -7.41
N ARG A 210 22.64 -7.67 -7.51
CA ARG A 210 24.08 -7.62 -7.73
C ARG A 210 24.41 -7.31 -9.19
N LEU A 211 25.62 -6.82 -9.47
CA LEU A 211 26.03 -6.54 -10.84
C LEU A 211 25.95 -7.80 -11.73
N ALA A 212 26.32 -8.99 -11.22
CA ALA A 212 26.20 -10.25 -11.94
C ALA A 212 24.76 -10.57 -12.37
N ASP A 213 23.82 -10.43 -11.45
CA ASP A 213 22.39 -10.68 -11.71
C ASP A 213 21.84 -9.69 -12.74
N ARG A 214 22.27 -8.41 -12.68
CA ARG A 214 21.92 -7.40 -13.70
C ARG A 214 22.38 -7.84 -15.08
N LEU A 215 23.63 -8.26 -15.21
CA LEU A 215 24.20 -8.71 -16.47
C LEU A 215 23.48 -9.94 -17.02
N MET A 216 23.07 -10.86 -16.17
CA MET A 216 22.24 -11.99 -16.59
C MET A 216 20.84 -11.54 -17.02
N SER A 217 20.20 -10.65 -16.28
CA SER A 217 18.85 -10.14 -16.59
C SER A 217 18.78 -9.42 -17.94
N TYR A 218 19.86 -8.71 -18.31
CA TYR A 218 20.00 -8.01 -19.60
C TYR A 218 20.63 -8.88 -20.69
N SER A 219 20.76 -10.19 -20.46
CA SER A 219 21.35 -11.13 -21.40
C SER A 219 22.76 -10.75 -21.86
N LYS A 220 23.52 -10.03 -21.02
CA LYS A 220 24.93 -9.68 -21.27
C LYS A 220 25.85 -10.87 -21.03
N ILE A 221 25.45 -11.76 -20.12
CA ILE A 221 26.04 -13.08 -19.90
C ILE A 221 24.95 -14.16 -19.90
N THR A 222 25.30 -15.36 -20.35
CA THR A 222 24.41 -16.53 -20.35
C THR A 222 24.57 -17.36 -19.07
N ALA A 223 23.57 -18.19 -18.75
CA ALA A 223 23.64 -19.15 -17.65
C ALA A 223 24.87 -20.07 -17.74
N ALA A 224 25.20 -20.55 -18.94
CA ALA A 224 26.35 -21.43 -19.17
C ALA A 224 27.68 -20.71 -18.90
N GLN A 225 27.85 -19.48 -19.40
CA GLN A 225 29.03 -18.67 -19.10
C GLN A 225 29.16 -18.41 -17.60
N GLY A 226 28.04 -18.07 -16.97
CA GLY A 226 27.92 -17.87 -15.54
C GLY A 226 28.42 -19.07 -14.71
N LEU A 227 27.89 -20.26 -14.99
CA LEU A 227 28.28 -21.51 -14.34
C LEU A 227 29.76 -21.84 -14.57
N ASN A 228 30.24 -21.73 -15.82
CA ASN A 228 31.62 -22.07 -16.18
C ASN A 228 32.66 -21.16 -15.50
N SER A 229 32.29 -19.90 -15.24
CA SER A 229 33.15 -18.95 -14.52
C SER A 229 33.12 -19.11 -12.99
N GLY A 230 32.18 -19.90 -12.46
CA GLY A 230 31.91 -20.00 -11.02
C GLY A 230 31.11 -18.83 -10.45
N LEU A 231 30.61 -17.92 -11.29
CA LEU A 231 29.84 -16.74 -10.87
C LEU A 231 28.42 -17.10 -10.38
N PHE A 232 27.85 -18.18 -10.93
CA PHE A 232 26.57 -18.72 -10.49
C PHE A 232 26.73 -20.18 -10.10
N THR A 233 25.89 -20.63 -9.18
CA THR A 233 25.86 -22.01 -8.72
C THR A 233 24.65 -22.74 -9.30
N GLY A 234 24.85 -24.03 -9.63
CA GLY A 234 23.81 -24.87 -10.19
C GLY A 234 24.34 -26.20 -10.73
N LYS A 235 23.45 -27.17 -10.90
CA LYS A 235 23.69 -28.52 -11.39
C LYS A 235 22.85 -28.76 -12.64
N GLY A 236 23.42 -29.47 -13.61
CA GLY A 236 22.71 -29.85 -14.84
C GLY A 236 22.52 -28.70 -15.84
N GLY A 237 23.39 -27.68 -15.79
CA GLY A 237 23.41 -26.59 -16.77
C GLY A 237 22.41 -25.45 -16.51
N ILE A 238 21.68 -25.51 -15.39
CA ILE A 238 20.72 -24.47 -15.00
C ILE A 238 21.27 -23.53 -13.94
N THR A 239 20.68 -22.34 -13.85
CA THR A 239 20.85 -21.39 -12.75
C THR A 239 19.52 -20.71 -12.45
N LEU A 240 19.45 -19.89 -11.40
CA LEU A 240 18.28 -19.05 -11.13
C LEU A 240 18.50 -17.65 -11.70
N SER A 241 17.40 -16.91 -11.90
CA SER A 241 17.44 -15.54 -12.43
C SER A 241 18.17 -14.52 -11.55
N ALA A 242 18.45 -14.89 -10.29
CA ALA A 242 19.32 -14.17 -9.38
C ALA A 242 20.04 -15.17 -8.47
N ASN A 243 21.28 -14.88 -8.09
CA ASN A 243 22.01 -15.63 -7.05
C ASN A 243 21.76 -15.06 -5.64
N HIS A 244 21.32 -13.80 -5.58
CA HIS A 244 21.02 -13.08 -4.36
C HIS A 244 19.83 -12.14 -4.55
N MET A 245 18.94 -12.09 -3.56
CA MET A 245 17.84 -11.15 -3.53
C MET A 245 17.70 -10.53 -2.15
N VAL A 246 17.50 -9.21 -2.13
CA VAL A 246 17.10 -8.48 -0.92
C VAL A 246 15.61 -8.17 -1.03
N LEU A 247 14.85 -8.60 -0.02
CA LEU A 247 13.42 -8.38 0.12
C LEU A 247 13.14 -7.57 1.40
N VAL A 248 12.00 -6.90 1.45
CA VAL A 248 11.53 -6.17 2.64
C VAL A 248 10.23 -6.79 3.12
N LEU A 249 10.12 -6.97 4.43
CA LEU A 249 8.91 -7.53 5.03
C LEU A 249 7.65 -6.72 4.72
N ASN A 250 6.64 -7.38 4.16
CA ASN A 250 5.31 -6.84 3.84
C ASN A 250 5.38 -5.67 2.85
N ASP A 251 6.32 -5.73 1.92
CA ASP A 251 6.30 -4.84 0.77
C ASP A 251 5.25 -5.36 -0.22
N ASP A 252 4.47 -4.48 -0.84
CA ASP A 252 3.37 -4.88 -1.72
C ASP A 252 3.88 -5.46 -3.08
N PHE A 253 5.20 -5.60 -3.25
CA PHE A 253 5.83 -6.13 -4.45
C PHE A 253 6.01 -7.65 -4.39
N SER A 254 5.20 -8.38 -5.15
CA SER A 254 5.46 -9.81 -5.39
C SER A 254 6.76 -9.96 -6.18
N THR A 255 7.78 -10.60 -5.57
CA THR A 255 9.05 -10.90 -6.22
C THR A 255 9.14 -12.41 -6.51
N GLY A 256 9.81 -12.79 -7.60
CA GLY A 256 9.85 -14.20 -8.01
C GLY A 256 11.16 -14.59 -8.69
N LEU A 257 11.47 -15.88 -8.61
CA LEU A 257 12.62 -16.51 -9.23
C LEU A 257 12.20 -17.34 -10.43
N SER A 258 13.05 -17.41 -11.44
CA SER A 258 12.86 -18.27 -12.60
C SER A 258 14.11 -19.07 -12.92
N VAL A 259 13.94 -20.30 -13.38
CA VAL A 259 15.05 -21.14 -13.85
C VAL A 259 15.55 -20.61 -15.20
N LYS A 260 16.87 -20.55 -15.35
CA LYS A 260 17.59 -20.13 -16.56
C LYS A 260 18.53 -21.24 -17.02
N GLY A 261 18.90 -21.23 -18.31
CA GLY A 261 19.79 -22.22 -18.92
C GLY A 261 19.09 -23.44 -19.52
N LEU A 262 17.75 -23.46 -19.54
CA LEU A 262 16.98 -24.50 -20.22
C LEU A 262 17.05 -24.36 -21.75
N PRO A 263 16.96 -25.47 -22.51
CA PRO A 263 16.83 -25.43 -23.96
C PRO A 263 15.66 -24.54 -24.41
N GLU A 264 15.83 -23.86 -25.56
CA GLU A 264 14.77 -23.02 -26.12
C GLU A 264 13.50 -23.85 -26.40
N GLY A 265 12.33 -23.31 -26.04
CA GLY A 265 11.05 -24.00 -26.18
C GLY A 265 10.78 -25.06 -25.10
N SER A 266 11.63 -25.18 -24.07
CA SER A 266 11.31 -25.99 -22.89
C SER A 266 10.02 -25.47 -22.25
N GLY A 267 8.98 -26.31 -22.18
CA GLY A 267 7.76 -26.00 -21.45
C GLY A 267 7.99 -25.98 -19.93
N ASP A 268 6.90 -26.01 -19.17
CA ASP A 268 7.00 -26.16 -17.72
C ASP A 268 7.45 -27.59 -17.35
N LEU A 269 8.63 -27.70 -16.74
CA LEU A 269 9.23 -28.98 -16.35
C LEU A 269 8.83 -29.40 -14.93
N GLY A 270 8.03 -28.58 -14.21
CA GLY A 270 7.51 -28.94 -12.90
C GLY A 270 8.56 -28.92 -11.78
N PHE A 271 9.44 -27.91 -11.76
CA PHE A 271 10.44 -27.76 -10.71
C PHE A 271 9.80 -27.68 -9.32
N THR A 272 10.40 -28.39 -8.36
CA THR A 272 10.07 -28.27 -6.94
C THR A 272 10.91 -27.17 -6.32
N TRP A 273 10.26 -26.27 -5.58
CA TRP A 273 10.91 -25.13 -4.92
C TRP A 273 10.89 -25.34 -3.41
N THR A 274 12.05 -25.20 -2.78
CA THR A 274 12.21 -25.34 -1.33
C THR A 274 12.94 -24.14 -0.76
N SER A 275 12.60 -23.77 0.48
CA SER A 275 13.32 -22.78 1.26
C SER A 275 14.05 -23.49 2.40
N SER A 276 15.32 -23.16 2.62
CA SER A 276 16.09 -23.72 3.74
C SER A 276 15.59 -23.25 5.10
N ASN A 277 14.92 -22.09 5.15
CA ASN A 277 14.20 -21.57 6.30
C ASN A 277 12.86 -20.93 5.87
N PRO A 278 11.76 -21.71 5.81
CA PRO A 278 10.43 -21.22 5.43
C PRO A 278 9.83 -20.17 6.37
N GLU A 279 10.34 -20.05 7.62
CA GLU A 279 9.91 -19.02 8.56
C GLU A 279 10.45 -17.63 8.19
N VAL A 280 11.51 -17.56 7.38
CA VAL A 280 12.06 -16.30 6.84
C VAL A 280 11.37 -15.95 5.53
N ALA A 281 11.36 -16.87 4.57
CA ALA A 281 10.62 -16.74 3.33
C ALA A 281 10.20 -18.10 2.78
N SER A 282 9.00 -18.20 2.24
CA SER A 282 8.47 -19.39 1.58
C SER A 282 8.29 -19.15 0.07
N THR A 283 8.06 -20.24 -0.68
CA THR A 283 7.76 -20.16 -2.11
C THR A 283 6.37 -20.71 -2.39
N TYR A 284 5.67 -20.09 -3.34
CA TYR A 284 4.37 -20.57 -3.81
C TYR A 284 4.29 -20.57 -5.34
N ALA A 285 3.26 -21.23 -5.88
CA ALA A 285 3.12 -21.45 -7.31
C ALA A 285 3.06 -20.13 -8.09
N SER A 286 3.92 -20.01 -9.10
CA SER A 286 3.88 -18.89 -10.04
C SER A 286 2.99 -19.23 -11.24
N THR A 287 2.41 -18.21 -11.88
CA THR A 287 1.76 -18.34 -13.18
C THR A 287 2.76 -18.44 -14.33
N ARG A 288 4.05 -18.15 -14.08
CA ARG A 288 5.13 -18.25 -15.07
C ARG A 288 5.74 -19.65 -15.04
N GLN A 289 6.04 -20.20 -16.21
CA GLN A 289 6.66 -21.52 -16.36
C GLN A 289 8.04 -21.56 -15.69
N ASN A 290 8.38 -22.67 -15.04
CA ASN A 290 9.68 -22.87 -14.37
C ASN A 290 10.05 -21.71 -13.41
N ALA A 291 9.06 -21.16 -12.71
CA ALA A 291 9.23 -20.02 -11.80
C ALA A 291 8.46 -20.23 -10.49
N ALA A 292 8.90 -19.54 -9.44
CA ALA A 292 8.21 -19.46 -8.16
C ALA A 292 8.11 -18.01 -7.70
N SER A 293 6.99 -17.70 -7.05
CA SER A 293 6.86 -16.45 -6.30
C SER A 293 7.36 -16.68 -4.87
N ILE A 294 7.94 -15.64 -4.28
CA ILE A 294 8.48 -15.67 -2.91
C ILE A 294 7.54 -14.85 -2.02
N GLU A 295 7.24 -15.38 -0.85
CA GLU A 295 6.52 -14.69 0.22
C GLU A 295 7.44 -14.59 1.43
N GLU A 296 7.70 -13.37 1.87
CA GLU A 296 8.50 -13.09 3.05
C GLU A 296 7.68 -13.12 4.35
N HIS A 297 8.24 -13.71 5.41
CA HIS A 297 7.54 -13.94 6.69
C HIS A 297 8.24 -13.28 7.87
N SER A 298 9.57 -13.35 7.93
CA SER A 298 10.36 -12.74 9.00
C SER A 298 11.76 -12.33 8.53
N ALA A 299 12.38 -11.41 9.27
CA ALA A 299 13.70 -10.90 8.96
C ALA A 299 14.75 -12.02 9.09
N GLY A 300 15.66 -12.11 8.14
CA GLY A 300 16.71 -13.12 8.17
C GLY A 300 17.20 -13.50 6.78
N THR A 301 17.96 -14.58 6.72
CA THR A 301 18.50 -15.11 5.46
C THR A 301 18.03 -16.55 5.28
N THR A 302 17.57 -16.88 4.07
CA THR A 302 17.21 -18.23 3.65
C THR A 302 17.80 -18.51 2.27
N VAL A 303 17.88 -19.78 1.88
CA VAL A 303 18.29 -20.20 0.54
C VAL A 303 17.11 -20.88 -0.13
N ILE A 304 16.70 -20.34 -1.27
CA ILE A 304 15.65 -20.92 -2.11
C ILE A 304 16.30 -21.79 -3.17
N THR A 305 15.85 -23.03 -3.29
CA THR A 305 16.39 -24.03 -4.24
C THR A 305 15.29 -24.53 -5.17
N ALA A 306 15.54 -24.48 -6.48
CA ALA A 306 14.74 -25.18 -7.48
C ALA A 306 15.39 -26.53 -7.82
N THR A 307 14.60 -27.60 -7.85
CA THR A 307 15.05 -28.95 -8.21
C THR A 307 14.12 -29.58 -9.24
N SER A 308 14.67 -30.17 -10.31
CA SER A 308 13.87 -30.86 -11.33
C SER A 308 13.21 -32.14 -10.76
N PRO A 309 12.09 -32.62 -11.33
CA PRO A 309 11.40 -33.82 -10.83
C PRO A 309 12.26 -35.08 -10.73
N ASP A 310 13.26 -35.21 -11.59
CA ASP A 310 14.21 -36.33 -11.62
C ASP A 310 15.47 -36.09 -10.76
N GLY A 311 15.61 -34.91 -10.12
CA GLY A 311 16.75 -34.52 -9.30
C GLY A 311 18.07 -34.32 -10.07
N THR A 312 18.04 -34.34 -11.40
CA THR A 312 19.25 -34.20 -12.21
C THR A 312 19.73 -32.74 -12.30
N MET A 313 18.80 -31.79 -12.20
CA MET A 313 19.06 -30.35 -12.25
C MET A 313 18.66 -29.67 -10.94
N SER A 314 19.50 -28.76 -10.46
CA SER A 314 19.16 -27.91 -9.31
C SER A 314 19.89 -26.57 -9.34
N ALA A 315 19.31 -25.52 -8.78
CA ALA A 315 19.96 -24.22 -8.63
C ALA A 315 19.41 -23.48 -7.40
N SER A 316 20.19 -22.58 -6.83
CA SER A 316 19.87 -21.90 -5.58
C SER A 316 20.09 -20.40 -5.62
N CYS A 317 19.31 -19.66 -4.84
CA CYS A 317 19.42 -18.21 -4.62
C CYS A 317 19.40 -17.94 -3.12
N THR A 318 20.30 -17.08 -2.65
CA THR A 318 20.26 -16.57 -1.28
C THR A 318 19.25 -15.43 -1.19
N VAL A 319 18.26 -15.54 -0.33
CA VAL A 319 17.25 -14.52 -0.09
C VAL A 319 17.47 -13.93 1.29
N GLN A 320 17.73 -12.62 1.34
CA GLN A 320 17.85 -11.85 2.55
C GLN A 320 16.59 -11.00 2.71
N VAL A 321 15.84 -11.28 3.77
CA VAL A 321 14.65 -10.53 4.13
C VAL A 321 15.05 -9.52 5.20
N MET A 322 14.92 -8.24 4.86
CA MET A 322 15.17 -7.13 5.76
C MET A 322 13.87 -6.70 6.44
N ASP A 323 14.02 -6.24 7.68
CA ASP A 323 12.96 -5.57 8.41
C ASP A 323 13.34 -4.09 8.51
N THR A 324 12.55 -3.23 7.88
CA THR A 324 12.68 -1.78 7.99
C THR A 324 11.30 -1.18 7.99
N ARG A 325 10.79 -0.84 9.18
CA ARG A 325 9.52 -0.10 9.29
C ARG A 325 9.70 1.10 10.19
N LEU A 326 9.45 2.30 9.68
CA LEU A 326 8.87 3.33 10.52
C LEU A 326 7.43 2.90 10.80
N ARG A 327 7.02 2.77 12.07
CA ARG A 327 5.62 2.49 12.42
C ARG A 327 4.98 3.73 13.01
N LEU A 328 4.20 4.42 12.19
CA LEU A 328 3.43 5.58 12.60
C LEU A 328 2.12 5.12 13.23
N LYS A 329 1.78 5.68 14.39
CA LYS A 329 0.58 5.34 15.15
C LYS A 329 -0.02 6.60 15.76
N LEU A 330 -1.35 6.71 15.72
CA LEU A 330 -2.09 7.61 16.59
C LEU A 330 -1.90 7.13 18.05
N THR A 331 -1.41 8.00 18.92
CA THR A 331 -1.18 7.68 20.34
C THR A 331 -2.22 8.28 21.25
N SER A 332 -2.69 9.48 20.93
CA SER A 332 -3.74 10.16 21.67
C SER A 332 -4.32 11.29 20.82
N GLY A 333 -5.43 11.90 21.22
CA GLY A 333 -6.03 13.02 20.48
C GLY A 333 -7.53 13.10 20.72
N LYS A 334 -8.03 14.29 21.06
CA LYS A 334 -9.46 14.45 21.35
C LYS A 334 -10.25 14.33 20.04
N GLY A 335 -11.18 13.38 19.98
CA GLY A 335 -11.95 13.09 18.77
C GLY A 335 -11.11 12.58 17.58
N ALA A 336 -9.90 12.07 17.83
CA ALA A 336 -9.10 11.37 16.85
C ALA A 336 -9.36 9.87 16.95
N ASN A 337 -9.75 9.23 15.86
CA ASN A 337 -10.03 7.79 15.82
C ASN A 337 -9.16 7.09 14.78
N ASN A 338 -8.44 6.07 15.22
CA ASN A 338 -7.75 5.15 14.32
C ASN A 338 -8.76 4.13 13.77
N ILE A 339 -8.88 4.05 12.44
CA ILE A 339 -9.88 3.22 11.77
C ILE A 339 -9.31 1.84 11.46
N ASP A 340 -8.11 1.77 10.86
CA ASP A 340 -7.55 0.53 10.31
C ASP A 340 -6.02 0.44 10.43
N GLY A 341 -5.41 1.24 11.31
CA GLY A 341 -3.96 1.28 11.51
C GLY A 341 -3.22 2.22 10.56
N TYR A 342 -3.82 2.58 9.42
CA TYR A 342 -3.24 3.48 8.41
C TYR A 342 -4.11 4.72 8.14
N THR A 343 -5.37 4.69 8.56
CA THR A 343 -6.33 5.78 8.39
C THR A 343 -6.79 6.29 9.76
N CYS A 344 -6.73 7.61 9.94
CA CYS A 344 -7.29 8.30 11.10
C CYS A 344 -8.34 9.32 10.68
N GLN A 345 -9.40 9.41 11.47
CA GLN A 345 -10.38 10.48 11.41
C GLN A 345 -10.05 11.50 12.49
N LEU A 346 -10.09 12.78 12.15
CA LEU A 346 -9.73 13.91 13.02
C LEU A 346 -10.79 15.01 12.93
N TRP A 347 -10.85 15.85 13.95
CA TRP A 347 -11.59 17.11 13.92
C TRP A 347 -10.64 18.28 13.72
N ALA A 348 -11.03 19.23 12.86
CA ALA A 348 -10.30 20.48 12.74
C ALA A 348 -10.20 21.21 14.09
N GLU A 349 -9.10 21.94 14.29
CA GLU A 349 -8.73 22.70 15.49
C GLU A 349 -8.56 21.86 16.77
N THR A 350 -8.54 20.53 16.65
CA THR A 350 -8.33 19.64 17.79
C THR A 350 -7.02 18.88 17.63
N PRO A 351 -6.02 19.10 18.52
CA PRO A 351 -4.73 18.43 18.41
C PRO A 351 -4.84 16.91 18.58
N ALA A 352 -4.07 16.17 17.77
CA ALA A 352 -3.89 14.73 17.87
C ALA A 352 -2.41 14.37 17.89
N GLU A 353 -2.03 13.46 18.77
CA GLU A 353 -0.66 13.00 18.93
C GLU A 353 -0.41 11.73 18.12
N PHE A 354 0.70 11.73 17.41
CA PHE A 354 1.18 10.60 16.64
C PHE A 354 2.59 10.26 17.08
N SER A 355 2.86 8.97 17.28
CA SER A 355 4.22 8.48 17.48
C SER A 355 4.67 7.65 16.29
N VAL A 356 5.97 7.66 16.06
CA VAL A 356 6.64 6.79 15.12
C VAL A 356 7.77 6.07 15.84
N SER A 357 7.99 4.80 15.51
CA SER A 357 9.15 4.02 15.93
C SER A 357 9.76 3.29 14.75
N SER A 358 11.08 3.38 14.56
CA SER A 358 11.81 2.54 13.61
C SER A 358 11.95 1.12 14.15
N TRP A 359 11.70 0.12 13.29
CA TRP A 359 11.75 -1.29 13.62
C TRP A 359 12.62 -2.07 12.63
N PRO A 360 13.39 -3.08 13.10
CA PRO A 360 13.79 -3.28 14.49
C PRO A 360 14.48 -2.04 15.05
N GLU A 361 14.61 -1.93 16.38
CA GLU A 361 15.18 -0.76 17.07
C GLU A 361 16.59 -0.34 16.58
N ASN A 362 17.21 -1.11 15.67
CA ASN A 362 18.54 -0.94 15.09
C ASN A 362 18.57 -0.94 13.54
N SER A 363 17.46 -0.69 12.83
CA SER A 363 17.38 -0.88 11.37
C SER A 363 17.79 0.30 10.47
N SER A 364 18.01 1.50 11.02
CA SER A 364 18.56 2.64 10.25
C SER A 364 19.77 3.28 10.94
N ALA A 365 20.74 3.71 10.12
CA ALA A 365 21.92 4.46 10.58
C ALA A 365 21.58 5.94 10.83
N ASP A 366 20.60 6.50 10.10
CA ASP A 366 20.01 7.80 10.39
C ASP A 366 18.57 7.65 10.90
N LYS A 367 18.39 8.02 12.17
CA LYS A 367 17.11 7.95 12.89
C LYS A 367 16.51 9.34 13.11
N ARG A 368 17.03 10.37 12.43
CA ARG A 368 16.44 11.71 12.45
C ARG A 368 15.15 11.68 11.66
N MET A 369 14.08 12.10 12.31
CA MET A 369 12.72 12.06 11.78
C MET A 369 12.24 13.48 11.51
N THR A 370 11.71 13.70 10.32
CA THR A 370 11.04 14.94 9.93
C THR A 370 9.58 14.65 9.61
N TRP A 371 8.70 15.58 9.95
CA TRP A 371 7.27 15.42 9.80
C TRP A 371 6.71 16.47 8.84
N GLU A 372 5.77 16.06 8.00
CA GLU A 372 5.07 16.95 7.07
C GLU A 372 3.61 16.50 6.91
N VAL A 373 2.74 17.46 6.58
CA VAL A 373 1.38 17.18 6.12
C VAL A 373 1.32 17.49 4.64
N THR A 374 0.73 16.58 3.86
CA THR A 374 0.52 16.79 2.42
C THR A 374 -0.95 16.71 2.05
N ASP A 375 -1.31 17.38 0.97
CA ASP A 375 -2.58 17.13 0.30
C ASP A 375 -2.61 15.69 -0.23
N ARG A 376 -3.76 15.01 -0.11
CA ARG A 376 -3.85 13.58 -0.45
C ARG A 376 -3.88 13.33 -1.95
N GLU A 377 -4.44 14.24 -2.74
CA GLU A 377 -4.61 14.05 -4.18
C GLU A 377 -3.38 14.52 -4.97
N THR A 378 -2.83 15.67 -4.59
CA THR A 378 -1.72 16.32 -5.29
C THR A 378 -0.35 15.99 -4.71
N GLY A 379 -0.30 15.53 -3.45
CA GLY A 379 0.96 15.26 -2.74
C GLY A 379 1.77 16.50 -2.36
N ALA A 380 1.23 17.71 -2.55
CA ALA A 380 1.90 18.95 -2.20
C ALA A 380 2.05 19.07 -0.68
N VAL A 381 3.26 19.44 -0.22
CA VAL A 381 3.51 19.76 1.19
C VAL A 381 2.76 21.03 1.57
N LEU A 382 2.01 20.97 2.66
CA LEU A 382 1.13 22.05 3.11
C LEU A 382 1.78 22.84 4.25
N GLY A 383 1.50 24.15 4.27
CA GLY A 383 2.03 25.06 5.27
C GLY A 383 1.19 25.12 6.54
N SER A 384 1.62 25.99 7.47
CA SER A 384 0.94 26.24 8.75
C SER A 384 -0.48 26.81 8.60
N ASP A 385 -0.86 27.30 7.40
CA ASP A 385 -2.25 27.70 7.12
C ASP A 385 -3.21 26.50 7.02
N VAL A 386 -2.68 25.28 6.90
CA VAL A 386 -3.45 24.04 6.83
C VAL A 386 -3.26 23.19 8.08
N ALA A 387 -2.04 23.07 8.58
CA ALA A 387 -1.76 22.25 9.74
C ALA A 387 -0.53 22.73 10.50
N ASP A 388 -0.63 22.76 11.82
CA ASP A 388 0.50 22.96 12.72
C ASP A 388 1.00 21.60 13.23
N ILE A 389 2.33 21.40 13.18
CA ILE A 389 3.01 20.20 13.69
C ILE A 389 4.00 20.62 14.77
N GLU A 390 3.79 20.14 15.99
CA GLU A 390 4.70 20.33 17.12
C GLU A 390 5.41 19.01 17.44
N VAL A 391 6.74 18.99 17.43
CA VAL A 391 7.52 17.81 17.84
C VAL A 391 7.61 17.75 19.36
N LEU A 392 6.85 16.83 19.96
CA LEU A 392 6.81 16.62 21.41
C LEU A 392 8.04 15.87 21.93
N SER A 393 8.49 14.87 21.18
CA SER A 393 9.73 14.14 21.50
C SER A 393 10.41 13.58 20.25
N SER A 394 11.74 13.43 20.33
CA SER A 394 12.56 12.79 19.31
C SER A 394 13.77 12.15 19.97
N ASP A 395 13.94 10.83 19.79
CA ASP A 395 15.08 10.06 20.23
C ASP A 395 15.71 9.41 19.00
N THR A 396 16.80 10.02 18.53
CA THR A 396 17.56 9.53 17.37
C THR A 396 18.42 8.32 17.69
N VAL A 397 18.52 7.89 18.96
CA VAL A 397 19.24 6.65 19.31
C VAL A 397 18.28 5.47 19.25
N LYS A 398 17.06 5.62 19.78
CA LYS A 398 16.00 4.60 19.71
C LYS A 398 15.22 4.62 18.40
N GLY A 399 15.29 5.72 17.66
CA GLY A 399 14.53 5.92 16.43
C GLY A 399 13.04 6.05 16.73
N THR A 400 12.71 6.92 17.67
CA THR A 400 11.33 7.22 18.03
C THR A 400 11.08 8.72 17.95
N SER A 401 9.91 9.14 17.50
CA SER A 401 9.48 10.53 17.56
C SER A 401 7.98 10.61 17.82
N THR A 402 7.55 11.60 18.58
CA THR A 402 6.14 11.90 18.81
C THR A 402 5.87 13.34 18.42
N VAL A 403 4.79 13.57 17.67
CA VAL A 403 4.31 14.89 17.27
C VAL A 403 2.86 15.12 17.71
N SER A 404 2.51 16.36 17.99
CA SER A 404 1.14 16.84 18.06
C SER A 404 0.81 17.54 16.74
N VAL A 405 -0.31 17.16 16.12
CA VAL A 405 -0.77 17.71 14.84
C VAL A 405 -2.14 18.36 15.04
N THR A 406 -2.26 19.63 14.65
CA THR A 406 -3.53 20.39 14.66
C THR A 406 -3.87 20.78 13.24
N MET A 407 -5.04 20.34 12.75
CA MET A 407 -5.50 20.61 11.39
C MET A 407 -6.44 21.81 11.35
N HIS A 408 -6.19 22.80 10.50
CA HIS A 408 -7.00 24.02 10.35
C HIS A 408 -7.98 23.99 9.17
N LYS A 409 -7.86 23.00 8.28
CA LYS A 409 -8.77 22.81 7.14
C LYS A 409 -9.36 21.41 7.14
N THR A 410 -10.61 21.33 6.68
CA THR A 410 -11.30 20.06 6.44
C THR A 410 -10.85 19.43 5.13
N GLY A 411 -10.96 18.11 5.01
CA GLY A 411 -10.61 17.40 3.79
C GLY A 411 -9.83 16.11 4.06
N LYS A 412 -9.11 15.66 3.02
CA LYS A 412 -8.30 14.44 3.06
C LYS A 412 -6.83 14.80 2.91
N PHE A 413 -6.02 14.39 3.86
CA PHE A 413 -4.60 14.71 3.93
C PHE A 413 -3.76 13.48 4.22
N ASN A 414 -2.44 13.61 4.15
CA ASN A 414 -1.49 12.62 4.65
C ASN A 414 -0.63 13.26 5.73
N LEU A 415 -0.45 12.57 6.86
CA LEU A 415 0.66 12.83 7.78
C LEU A 415 1.81 11.92 7.39
N ILE A 416 3.00 12.48 7.16
CA ILE A 416 4.17 11.73 6.72
C ILE A 416 5.29 11.95 7.72
N CYS A 417 5.84 10.86 8.24
CA CYS A 417 7.14 10.87 8.91
C CYS A 417 8.19 10.36 7.94
N ARG A 418 9.28 11.10 7.79
CA ARG A 418 10.43 10.73 6.96
C ARG A 418 11.67 10.60 7.82
N THR A 419 12.49 9.60 7.56
CA THR A 419 13.91 9.63 7.85
C THR A 419 14.67 9.91 6.55
N ARG A 420 16.00 9.91 6.62
CA ARG A 420 16.85 9.95 5.43
C ARG A 420 16.57 8.78 4.47
N ASP A 421 16.28 7.61 5.02
CA ASP A 421 16.31 6.34 4.29
C ASP A 421 14.90 5.78 3.98
N THR A 422 13.87 6.21 4.72
CA THR A 422 12.51 5.69 4.56
C THR A 422 11.45 6.74 4.96
N LYS A 423 10.20 6.49 4.61
CA LYS A 423 9.05 7.30 5.04
C LYS A 423 7.86 6.41 5.34
N GLU A 424 7.05 6.82 6.30
CA GLU A 424 5.77 6.20 6.62
C GLU A 424 4.66 7.24 6.54
N ARG A 425 3.44 6.80 6.22
CA ARG A 425 2.29 7.69 6.06
C ARG A 425 1.07 7.21 6.81
N MET A 426 0.27 8.18 7.22
CA MET A 426 -1.06 7.96 7.77
C MET A 426 -2.07 8.84 7.04
N TYR A 427 -3.14 8.24 6.55
CA TYR A 427 -4.22 8.94 5.87
C TYR A 427 -5.09 9.65 6.91
N LEU A 428 -5.28 10.95 6.74
CA LEU A 428 -6.10 11.76 7.62
C LEU A 428 -7.39 12.15 6.90
N THR A 429 -8.53 11.92 7.54
CA THR A 429 -9.82 12.50 7.14
C THR A 429 -10.23 13.51 8.21
N VAL A 430 -10.21 14.79 7.85
CA VAL A 430 -10.47 15.89 8.78
C VAL A 430 -11.86 16.45 8.55
N GLU A 431 -12.70 16.34 9.58
CA GLU A 431 -14.05 16.89 9.60
C GLU A 431 -14.09 18.30 10.19
N GLY A 432 -15.18 19.03 9.90
CA GLY A 432 -15.36 20.43 10.32
C GLY A 432 -15.31 20.62 11.82
N THR A 433 -14.92 21.80 12.28
CA THR A 433 -14.89 22.14 13.71
C THR A 433 -16.23 21.82 14.37
N SER A 434 -16.28 20.76 15.17
CA SER A 434 -17.46 20.37 15.95
C SER A 434 -17.33 20.90 17.38
N PRO A 435 -18.41 21.34 18.04
CA PRO A 435 -18.39 21.53 19.49
C PRO A 435 -18.16 20.18 20.18
N ASP A 436 -17.51 20.18 21.34
CA ASP A 436 -17.19 18.94 22.08
C ASP A 436 -18.45 18.12 22.44
N ILE A 437 -19.62 18.77 22.41
CA ILE A 437 -20.92 18.26 22.81
C ILE A 437 -21.98 18.69 21.80
N VAL A 438 -22.92 17.80 21.45
CA VAL A 438 -24.07 18.07 20.58
C VAL A 438 -25.38 17.63 21.24
N LEU A 439 -26.51 18.22 20.83
CA LEU A 439 -27.84 17.83 21.25
C LEU A 439 -28.57 17.08 20.12
N SER A 440 -28.76 15.78 20.30
CA SER A 440 -29.52 14.90 19.39
C SER A 440 -30.99 14.79 19.78
N GLY A 441 -31.86 14.47 18.82
CA GLY A 441 -33.32 14.37 19.00
C GLY A 441 -34.08 14.78 17.74
N PRO A 442 -35.43 14.75 17.75
CA PRO A 442 -36.25 15.07 16.58
C PRO A 442 -36.09 16.53 16.14
N ASP A 443 -36.18 16.77 14.83
CA ASP A 443 -36.31 18.13 14.28
C ASP A 443 -37.79 18.57 14.21
N THR A 444 -38.69 17.60 14.03
CA THR A 444 -40.14 17.80 13.90
C THR A 444 -40.92 16.73 14.68
N MET A 445 -42.03 17.11 15.30
CA MET A 445 -42.95 16.22 16.03
C MET A 445 -44.41 16.54 15.69
N GLU A 446 -45.31 15.56 15.77
CA GLU A 446 -46.76 15.79 15.70
C GLU A 446 -47.36 16.08 17.09
N VAL A 447 -48.45 16.84 17.16
CA VAL A 447 -49.20 17.05 18.42
C VAL A 447 -49.58 15.71 19.04
N GLY A 448 -49.25 15.53 20.32
CA GLY A 448 -49.46 14.29 21.09
C GLY A 448 -48.33 13.26 20.95
N GLN A 449 -47.28 13.53 20.16
CA GLN A 449 -46.10 12.68 20.06
C GLN A 449 -45.17 12.89 21.26
N SER A 450 -44.57 11.81 21.75
CA SER A 450 -43.47 11.84 22.71
C SER A 450 -42.21 11.25 22.08
N ASP A 451 -41.05 11.83 22.37
CA ASP A 451 -39.75 11.37 21.91
C ASP A 451 -38.66 11.69 22.96
N SER A 452 -37.39 11.50 22.62
CA SER A 452 -36.24 11.78 23.46
C SER A 452 -35.24 12.71 22.79
N VAL A 453 -34.65 13.58 23.60
CA VAL A 453 -33.47 14.35 23.27
C VAL A 453 -32.29 13.85 24.09
N ARG A 454 -31.09 13.89 23.53
CA ARG A 454 -29.89 13.39 24.20
C ARG A 454 -28.68 14.23 23.90
N VAL A 455 -27.99 14.66 24.96
CA VAL A 455 -26.66 15.25 24.88
C VAL A 455 -25.65 14.15 24.52
N GLN A 456 -24.86 14.38 23.48
CA GLN A 456 -23.81 13.47 23.04
C GLN A 456 -22.47 14.17 23.15
N GLN A 457 -21.49 13.48 23.73
CA GLN A 457 -20.10 13.95 23.76
C GLN A 457 -19.39 13.40 22.53
N VAL A 458 -19.01 14.28 21.60
CA VAL A 458 -18.57 13.89 20.26
C VAL A 458 -17.05 13.71 20.19
N LYS A 459 -16.30 14.45 21.02
CA LYS A 459 -14.83 14.42 21.02
C LYS A 459 -14.22 13.55 22.11
N GLU A 460 -14.78 13.58 23.32
CA GLU A 460 -14.26 12.83 24.47
C GLU A 460 -15.39 12.54 25.44
N TYR A 461 -15.47 11.31 25.96
CA TYR A 461 -16.45 10.95 26.98
C TYR A 461 -15.95 11.34 28.36
N ASP A 462 -16.49 12.41 28.91
CA ASP A 462 -16.33 12.80 30.30
C ASP A 462 -17.45 12.19 31.14
N SER A 463 -17.09 11.24 32.01
CA SER A 463 -18.03 10.57 32.91
C SER A 463 -18.49 11.45 34.09
N SER A 464 -17.84 12.61 34.28
CA SER A 464 -18.23 13.60 35.28
C SER A 464 -19.25 14.61 34.76
N LEU A 465 -19.46 14.68 33.44
CA LEU A 465 -20.49 15.53 32.85
C LEU A 465 -21.87 14.91 32.97
N TYR A 466 -22.85 15.73 33.30
CA TYR A 466 -24.25 15.37 33.28
C TYR A 466 -25.13 16.60 33.06
N VAL A 467 -26.34 16.37 32.56
CA VAL A 467 -27.34 17.42 32.40
C VAL A 467 -27.96 17.74 33.75
N THR A 468 -27.77 18.97 34.22
CA THR A 468 -28.38 19.49 35.45
C THR A 468 -29.81 19.96 35.24
N MET A 469 -30.12 20.46 34.04
CA MET A 469 -31.43 21.03 33.73
C MET A 469 -31.73 20.97 32.24
N TRP A 470 -32.99 20.69 31.92
CA TRP A 470 -33.57 20.90 30.61
C TRP A 470 -34.50 22.11 30.64
N LYS A 471 -34.47 22.94 29.59
CA LYS A 471 -35.37 24.09 29.42
C LYS A 471 -36.02 24.04 28.04
N SER A 472 -37.29 24.41 27.97
CA SER A 472 -37.98 24.73 26.72
C SER A 472 -38.25 26.22 26.68
N SER A 473 -37.94 26.87 25.55
CA SER A 473 -38.30 28.28 25.31
C SER A 473 -39.80 28.51 25.13
N ALA A 474 -40.56 27.46 24.79
CA ALA A 474 -42.01 27.47 24.69
C ALA A 474 -42.60 26.16 25.29
N PRO A 475 -42.71 26.07 26.63
CA PRO A 475 -43.18 24.85 27.31
C PRO A 475 -44.61 24.44 26.97
N ASP A 476 -45.43 25.36 26.46
CA ASP A 476 -46.79 25.12 26.00
C ASP A 476 -46.87 24.55 24.56
N VAL A 477 -45.73 24.55 23.84
CA VAL A 477 -45.54 23.96 22.50
C VAL A 477 -44.83 22.61 22.63
N VAL A 478 -43.67 22.59 23.29
CA VAL A 478 -42.94 21.36 23.63
C VAL A 478 -42.59 21.38 25.10
N GLU A 479 -43.11 20.43 25.85
CA GLU A 479 -42.72 20.17 27.22
C GLU A 479 -41.48 19.27 27.23
N VAL A 480 -40.50 19.59 28.08
CA VAL A 480 -39.30 18.76 28.28
C VAL A 480 -39.27 18.26 29.72
N GLY A 481 -39.39 16.95 29.88
CA GLY A 481 -39.42 16.26 31.17
C GLY A 481 -38.04 15.83 31.65
N ALA A 482 -37.89 15.69 32.97
CA ALA A 482 -36.65 15.27 33.61
C ALA A 482 -36.24 13.84 33.22
N VAL A 483 -34.91 13.63 33.23
CA VAL A 483 -34.13 12.41 32.93
C VAL A 483 -34.93 11.11 32.90
N ILE A 484 -35.10 10.56 31.68
CA ILE A 484 -35.59 9.20 31.49
C ILE A 484 -34.47 8.24 31.93
N ASN A 485 -34.80 7.34 32.86
CA ASN A 485 -33.95 6.38 33.58
C ASN A 485 -32.55 6.05 32.97
N ASP A 486 -31.54 6.14 33.84
CA ASP A 486 -30.16 5.64 33.72
C ASP A 486 -29.22 6.29 32.67
N SER A 487 -29.64 7.38 32.02
CA SER A 487 -28.73 8.17 31.18
C SER A 487 -28.63 9.62 31.66
N GLN A 488 -27.49 9.99 32.25
CA GLN A 488 -27.14 11.34 32.72
C GLN A 488 -27.20 12.45 31.63
N PHE A 489 -27.59 12.08 30.40
CA PHE A 489 -27.58 12.92 29.21
C PHE A 489 -28.93 12.95 28.45
N GLY A 490 -29.96 12.24 28.91
CA GLY A 490 -31.26 12.14 28.24
C GLY A 490 -32.34 13.06 28.81
N GLY A 491 -33.28 13.50 27.97
CA GLY A 491 -34.50 14.21 28.34
C GLY A 491 -35.68 13.74 27.49
N GLY A 492 -36.87 13.62 28.07
CA GLY A 492 -38.10 13.32 27.32
C GLY A 492 -38.71 14.60 26.78
N VAL A 493 -39.19 14.58 25.54
CA VAL A 493 -39.93 15.70 24.93
C VAL A 493 -41.32 15.27 24.54
N GLU A 494 -42.31 16.12 24.82
CA GLU A 494 -43.72 15.91 24.46
C GLU A 494 -44.23 17.12 23.67
N ALA A 495 -44.80 16.85 22.49
CA ALA A 495 -45.34 17.85 21.61
C ALA A 495 -46.81 18.15 21.99
N LEU A 496 -47.08 19.36 22.50
CA LEU A 496 -48.37 19.73 23.07
C LEU A 496 -49.25 20.51 22.08
N LYS A 497 -48.65 21.41 21.31
CA LYS A 497 -49.36 22.30 20.37
C LYS A 497 -48.48 22.65 19.17
N PRO A 498 -49.06 23.00 18.01
CA PRO A 498 -48.30 23.43 16.86
C PRO A 498 -47.47 24.69 17.16
N GLY A 499 -46.23 24.73 16.67
CA GLY A 499 -45.31 25.85 16.92
C GLY A 499 -43.84 25.42 16.92
N THR A 500 -42.94 26.29 17.35
CA THR A 500 -41.51 25.96 17.47
C THR A 500 -41.04 26.21 18.90
N ALA A 501 -40.28 25.26 19.46
CA ALA A 501 -39.63 25.40 20.75
C ALA A 501 -38.15 25.05 20.64
N THR A 502 -37.28 25.93 21.12
CA THR A 502 -35.87 25.62 21.40
C THR A 502 -35.76 24.92 22.74
N ILE A 503 -35.22 23.70 22.72
CA ILE A 503 -34.87 22.89 23.89
C ILE A 503 -33.40 23.09 24.20
N THR A 504 -33.08 23.40 25.46
CA THR A 504 -31.73 23.67 25.96
C THR A 504 -31.38 22.71 27.09
N ALA A 505 -30.24 22.03 26.99
CA ALA A 505 -29.61 21.28 28.08
C ALA A 505 -28.55 22.14 28.75
N ILE A 506 -28.55 22.17 30.08
CA ILE A 506 -27.55 22.85 30.91
C ILE A 506 -26.73 21.78 31.63
N LEU A 507 -25.42 21.81 31.43
CA LEU A 507 -24.48 20.85 32.02
C LEU A 507 -24.00 21.32 33.40
N ASN A 508 -23.46 20.40 34.20
CA ASN A 508 -22.92 20.66 35.54
C ASN A 508 -21.69 21.57 35.57
N ASP A 509 -21.04 21.78 34.43
CA ASP A 509 -19.95 22.74 34.25
C ASP A 509 -20.42 24.14 33.80
N GLY A 510 -21.74 24.33 33.63
CA GLY A 510 -22.36 25.59 33.24
C GLY A 510 -22.49 25.80 31.73
N ARG A 511 -22.05 24.87 30.88
CA ARG A 511 -22.30 24.96 29.44
C ARG A 511 -23.79 24.74 29.12
N GLU A 512 -24.28 25.48 28.14
CA GLU A 512 -25.64 25.32 27.61
C GLU A 512 -25.58 24.88 26.14
N ILE A 513 -26.39 23.89 25.76
CA ILE A 513 -26.53 23.45 24.37
C ILE A 513 -27.99 23.34 23.98
N SER A 514 -28.33 23.80 22.78
CA SER A 514 -29.73 23.96 22.36
C SER A 514 -30.03 23.40 20.97
N LYS A 515 -31.28 22.99 20.75
CA LYS A 515 -31.83 22.55 19.48
C LYS A 515 -33.29 23.01 19.33
N THR A 516 -33.71 23.34 18.12
CA THR A 516 -35.11 23.72 17.85
C THR A 516 -35.92 22.53 17.36
N ILE A 517 -37.12 22.36 17.92
CA ILE A 517 -38.12 21.36 17.53
C ILE A 517 -39.33 22.09 16.97
N THR A 518 -39.84 21.61 15.84
CA THR A 518 -41.08 22.09 15.22
C THR A 518 -42.22 21.11 15.49
N VAL A 519 -43.34 21.59 16.05
CA VAL A 519 -44.54 20.79 16.26
C VAL A 519 -45.57 21.11 15.18
N VAL A 520 -46.12 20.07 14.55
CA VAL A 520 -47.17 20.14 13.53
C VAL A 520 -48.45 19.46 14.02
N ASP A 521 -49.61 19.82 13.47
CA ASP A 521 -50.88 19.18 13.80
C ASP A 521 -50.84 17.66 13.55
N SER A 522 -51.50 16.88 14.43
CA SER A 522 -51.61 15.43 14.28
C SER A 522 -52.34 15.07 12.99
N THR A 523 -51.73 14.24 12.15
CA THR A 523 -52.38 13.79 10.92
C THR A 523 -53.35 12.63 11.23
N PRO A 524 -54.58 12.59 10.64
CA PRO A 524 -55.52 11.50 10.87
C PRO A 524 -54.90 10.14 10.49
N ALA A 525 -55.27 9.04 11.17
CA ALA A 525 -54.79 7.71 10.78
C ALA A 525 -55.19 7.38 9.32
N PRO A 526 -54.39 6.60 8.57
CA PRO A 526 -54.71 6.23 7.21
C PRO A 526 -56.00 5.39 7.17
N VAL A 527 -56.82 5.62 6.16
CA VAL A 527 -58.07 4.88 5.96
C VAL A 527 -57.93 3.95 4.76
N LEU A 528 -58.11 2.64 4.95
CA LEU A 528 -58.23 1.67 3.87
C LEU A 528 -59.69 1.34 3.59
N ASN A 529 -60.16 1.73 2.40
CA ASN A 529 -61.48 1.39 1.89
C ASN A 529 -61.46 0.03 1.20
N LEU A 530 -62.31 -0.88 1.69
CA LEU A 530 -62.59 -2.14 1.01
C LEU A 530 -63.62 -1.91 -0.11
N PRO A 531 -63.57 -2.68 -1.20
CA PRO A 531 -64.61 -2.61 -2.22
C PRO A 531 -65.95 -3.09 -1.66
N GLY A 532 -67.04 -2.67 -2.30
CA GLY A 532 -68.37 -3.17 -1.96
C GLY A 532 -68.48 -4.67 -2.24
N PHE A 533 -68.94 -5.44 -1.26
CA PHE A 533 -69.25 -6.86 -1.40
C PHE A 533 -70.78 -7.07 -1.55
N PRO A 534 -71.24 -8.04 -2.35
CA PRO A 534 -70.44 -9.04 -3.06
C PRO A 534 -69.72 -8.48 -4.29
N LEU A 535 -68.47 -8.91 -4.50
CA LEU A 535 -67.66 -8.57 -5.66
C LEU A 535 -67.48 -9.80 -6.55
N THR A 536 -67.91 -9.72 -7.81
CA THR A 536 -67.80 -10.83 -8.77
C THR A 536 -66.71 -10.55 -9.80
N LEU A 537 -65.78 -11.49 -9.94
CA LEU A 537 -64.69 -11.50 -10.91
C LEU A 537 -64.86 -12.71 -11.84
N GLU A 538 -64.72 -12.48 -13.13
CA GLU A 538 -64.90 -13.51 -14.15
C GLU A 538 -63.65 -13.64 -15.00
N LYS A 539 -63.19 -14.88 -15.19
CA LYS A 539 -62.18 -15.19 -16.20
C LYS A 539 -62.84 -15.86 -17.37
N LYS A 540 -62.64 -15.30 -18.57
CA LYS A 540 -63.05 -15.90 -19.84
C LYS A 540 -61.82 -16.41 -20.58
N ASP A 541 -62.01 -17.43 -21.42
CA ASP A 541 -60.97 -17.95 -22.31
C ASP A 541 -60.77 -17.02 -23.53
N ALA A 542 -59.88 -17.43 -24.44
CA ALA A 542 -59.61 -16.66 -25.67
C ALA A 542 -60.80 -16.62 -26.65
N SER A 543 -61.80 -17.49 -26.47
CA SER A 543 -63.02 -17.53 -27.28
C SER A 543 -64.16 -16.66 -26.70
N GLY A 544 -63.99 -16.17 -25.46
CA GLY A 544 -64.96 -15.36 -24.74
C GLY A 544 -65.91 -16.19 -23.87
N GLU A 545 -65.69 -17.50 -23.77
CA GLU A 545 -66.45 -18.40 -22.91
C GLU A 545 -65.96 -18.30 -21.46
N LEU A 546 -66.89 -18.35 -20.49
CA LEU A 546 -66.56 -18.27 -19.07
C LEU A 546 -65.74 -19.51 -18.66
N LEU A 547 -64.58 -19.31 -18.04
CA LEU A 547 -63.78 -20.38 -17.43
C LEU A 547 -64.19 -20.59 -15.97
N TYR A 548 -64.16 -19.51 -15.20
CA TYR A 548 -64.58 -19.49 -13.80
C TYR A 548 -65.08 -18.11 -13.38
N ARG A 549 -65.91 -18.11 -12.35
CA ARG A 549 -66.40 -16.93 -11.65
C ARG A 549 -66.02 -17.05 -10.18
N VAL A 550 -65.38 -16.02 -9.64
CA VAL A 550 -65.11 -15.86 -8.21
C VAL A 550 -66.04 -14.78 -7.68
N THR A 551 -66.86 -15.11 -6.68
CA THR A 551 -67.69 -14.11 -5.98
C THR A 551 -67.20 -13.98 -4.55
N ILE A 552 -66.57 -12.86 -4.22
CA ILE A 552 -66.15 -12.53 -2.86
C ILE A 552 -67.36 -11.95 -2.13
N THR A 553 -67.85 -12.64 -1.11
CA THR A 553 -69.07 -12.28 -0.37
C THR A 553 -68.78 -11.43 0.86
N SER A 554 -67.59 -11.54 1.44
CA SER A 554 -67.16 -10.73 2.57
C SER A 554 -65.64 -10.58 2.56
N GLY A 555 -65.17 -9.49 3.16
CA GLY A 555 -63.75 -9.23 3.33
C GLY A 555 -63.51 -8.37 4.57
N SER A 556 -62.45 -8.67 5.31
CA SER A 556 -61.97 -7.84 6.41
C SER A 556 -60.46 -7.75 6.39
N TYR A 557 -59.92 -6.75 7.09
CA TYR A 557 -58.48 -6.59 7.24
C TYR A 557 -58.11 -6.34 8.69
N TYR A 558 -56.87 -6.68 9.04
CA TYR A 558 -56.26 -6.26 10.29
C TYR A 558 -54.79 -5.87 10.06
N GLY A 559 -54.31 -4.91 10.86
CA GLY A 559 -52.90 -4.51 10.87
C GLY A 559 -52.10 -5.38 11.85
N SER A 560 -50.97 -5.92 11.41
CA SER A 560 -50.03 -6.63 12.29
C SER A 560 -48.98 -5.67 12.84
N ARG A 561 -48.90 -5.52 14.18
CA ARG A 561 -47.81 -4.77 14.85
C ARG A 561 -46.44 -5.43 14.68
N VAL A 562 -46.38 -6.70 14.30
CA VAL A 562 -45.15 -7.52 14.25
C VAL A 562 -44.49 -7.52 12.86
N SER A 563 -45.22 -7.17 11.79
CA SER A 563 -44.75 -7.38 10.41
C SER A 563 -44.99 -6.23 9.42
N ALA A 564 -45.46 -5.05 9.88
CA ALA A 564 -45.64 -3.85 9.05
C ALA A 564 -46.40 -4.10 7.72
N GLY A 565 -47.48 -4.89 7.79
CA GLY A 565 -48.29 -5.28 6.62
C GLY A 565 -49.77 -5.47 6.96
N ILE A 566 -50.60 -5.48 5.90
CA ILE A 566 -52.04 -5.68 5.98
C ILE A 566 -52.38 -7.14 5.68
N CYS A 567 -53.13 -7.76 6.59
CA CYS A 567 -53.63 -9.13 6.44
C CYS A 567 -55.11 -9.10 6.04
N LEU A 568 -55.46 -9.79 4.95
CA LEU A 568 -56.83 -9.86 4.43
C LEU A 568 -57.47 -11.21 4.76
N ASN A 569 -58.68 -11.19 5.31
CA ASN A 569 -59.54 -12.37 5.41
C ASN A 569 -60.64 -12.24 4.37
N LEU A 570 -60.81 -13.24 3.51
CA LEU A 570 -61.79 -13.23 2.42
C LEU A 570 -62.67 -14.47 2.49
N GLU A 571 -63.95 -14.31 2.19
CA GLU A 571 -64.88 -15.42 1.98
C GLU A 571 -65.60 -15.24 0.65
N GLY A 572 -65.89 -16.34 -0.02
CA GLY A 572 -66.60 -16.29 -1.29
C GLY A 572 -66.91 -17.65 -1.87
N THR A 573 -67.33 -17.66 -3.14
CA THR A 573 -67.60 -18.88 -3.91
C THR A 573 -66.83 -18.86 -5.22
N VAL A 574 -66.46 -20.06 -5.69
CA VAL A 574 -65.93 -20.28 -7.05
C VAL A 574 -66.87 -21.18 -7.83
N ASP A 575 -67.26 -20.71 -9.00
CA ASP A 575 -68.07 -21.45 -9.97
C ASP A 575 -67.25 -21.69 -11.25
N TYR A 576 -66.92 -22.95 -11.56
CA TYR A 576 -66.26 -23.33 -12.81
C TYR A 576 -67.29 -23.67 -13.89
N ALA A 577 -66.98 -23.33 -15.14
CA ALA A 577 -67.80 -23.72 -16.29
C ALA A 577 -67.61 -25.19 -16.70
N ALA A 578 -66.45 -25.79 -16.39
CA ALA A 578 -66.15 -27.22 -16.59
C ALA A 578 -65.33 -27.78 -15.40
N PRO A 579 -65.47 -29.07 -15.03
CA PRO A 579 -64.73 -29.67 -13.92
C PRO A 579 -63.27 -29.91 -14.29
N GLY A 580 -62.40 -28.98 -13.89
CA GLY A 580 -60.95 -29.11 -13.99
C GLY A 580 -60.33 -27.73 -13.93
N ALA A 581 -59.58 -27.44 -12.87
CA ALA A 581 -58.79 -26.22 -12.84
C ALA A 581 -57.64 -26.32 -11.84
N ALA A 582 -56.59 -25.56 -12.12
CA ALA A 582 -55.52 -25.24 -11.18
C ALA A 582 -55.99 -24.19 -10.16
N ASP A 583 -55.19 -23.94 -9.14
CA ASP A 583 -55.49 -22.90 -8.17
C ASP A 583 -55.63 -21.52 -8.85
N ILE A 584 -56.61 -20.73 -8.41
CA ILE A 584 -56.86 -19.38 -8.91
C ILE A 584 -55.98 -18.40 -8.13
N LEU A 585 -55.17 -17.63 -8.84
CA LEU A 585 -54.38 -16.55 -8.25
C LEU A 585 -55.16 -15.23 -8.35
N LEU A 586 -55.79 -14.82 -7.25
CA LEU A 586 -56.49 -13.55 -7.13
C LEU A 586 -55.47 -12.45 -6.83
N ARG A 587 -55.29 -11.49 -7.74
CA ARG A 587 -54.37 -10.37 -7.52
C ARG A 587 -55.04 -9.29 -6.71
N VAL A 588 -54.30 -8.74 -5.75
CA VAL A 588 -54.78 -7.66 -4.88
C VAL A 588 -53.83 -6.48 -5.02
N SER A 589 -54.38 -5.27 -5.12
CA SER A 589 -53.59 -4.04 -5.16
C SER A 589 -54.16 -2.98 -4.24
N ILE A 590 -53.28 -2.18 -3.63
CA ILE A 590 -53.65 -0.99 -2.86
C ILE A 590 -53.15 0.23 -3.61
N ALA A 591 -54.05 1.18 -3.89
CA ALA A 591 -53.71 2.48 -4.46
C ALA A 591 -53.93 3.58 -3.43
N ASP A 592 -53.03 4.57 -3.44
CA ASP A 592 -53.22 5.85 -2.75
C ASP A 592 -54.19 6.72 -3.55
N ASP A 593 -55.33 7.08 -2.96
CA ASP A 593 -56.37 7.84 -3.65
C ASP A 593 -55.89 9.27 -3.99
N ALA A 594 -54.94 9.81 -3.22
CA ALA A 594 -54.42 11.16 -3.43
C ALA A 594 -53.42 11.24 -4.59
N SER A 595 -52.53 10.24 -4.72
CA SER A 595 -51.46 10.23 -5.74
C SER A 595 -51.76 9.35 -6.95
N GLY A 596 -52.74 8.44 -6.85
CA GLY A 596 -53.02 7.40 -7.85
C GLY A 596 -51.95 6.31 -7.92
N ALA A 597 -50.94 6.35 -7.06
CA ALA A 597 -49.84 5.39 -7.08
C ALA A 597 -50.27 4.04 -6.47
N VAL A 598 -49.95 2.94 -7.15
CA VAL A 598 -50.11 1.59 -6.59
C VAL A 598 -48.98 1.33 -5.60
N LEU A 599 -49.35 1.22 -4.32
CA LEU A 599 -48.41 1.09 -3.22
C LEU A 599 -47.88 -0.32 -3.04
N GLY A 600 -48.67 -1.34 -3.38
CA GLY A 600 -48.21 -2.72 -3.33
C GLY A 600 -49.21 -3.67 -3.96
N ASP A 601 -48.68 -4.77 -4.47
CA ASP A 601 -49.41 -5.89 -5.03
C ASP A 601 -49.23 -7.16 -4.19
N GLY A 602 -50.29 -7.92 -4.07
CA GLY A 602 -50.37 -9.18 -3.35
C GLY A 602 -51.11 -10.21 -4.18
N SER A 603 -51.07 -11.47 -3.75
CA SER A 603 -51.87 -12.51 -4.40
C SER A 603 -52.43 -13.48 -3.38
N VAL A 604 -53.71 -13.81 -3.54
CA VAL A 604 -54.43 -14.81 -2.75
C VAL A 604 -54.62 -16.03 -3.63
N VAL A 605 -54.14 -17.19 -3.17
CA VAL A 605 -54.33 -18.46 -3.87
C VAL A 605 -55.65 -19.06 -3.39
N ILE A 606 -56.63 -19.15 -4.29
CA ILE A 606 -57.89 -19.83 -4.04
C ILE A 606 -57.76 -21.25 -4.60
N PRO A 607 -57.92 -22.29 -3.76
CA PRO A 607 -57.70 -23.66 -4.19
C PRO A 607 -58.68 -24.06 -5.29
N ALA A 608 -58.22 -24.94 -6.17
CA ALA A 608 -58.93 -25.55 -7.29
C ALA A 608 -60.18 -26.39 -6.91
N LYS A 609 -61.19 -25.77 -6.30
CA LYS A 609 -62.39 -26.46 -5.81
C LYS A 609 -63.65 -25.64 -6.07
N GLN A 610 -64.66 -26.28 -6.65
CA GLN A 610 -66.00 -25.70 -6.80
C GLN A 610 -66.62 -25.42 -5.41
N GLY A 611 -67.28 -24.27 -5.26
CA GLY A 611 -68.07 -23.93 -4.09
C GLY A 611 -67.39 -22.89 -3.19
N ALA A 612 -67.76 -22.90 -1.90
CA ALA A 612 -67.31 -21.89 -0.95
C ALA A 612 -65.81 -22.00 -0.62
N PHE A 613 -65.16 -20.86 -0.48
CA PHE A 613 -63.80 -20.75 0.03
C PHE A 613 -63.73 -19.74 1.19
N THR A 614 -62.80 -20.01 2.10
CA THR A 614 -62.38 -19.08 3.15
C THR A 614 -60.88 -18.95 3.06
N TYR A 615 -60.39 -17.73 2.96
CA TYR A 615 -58.98 -17.42 2.97
C TYR A 615 -58.62 -16.71 4.27
N VAL A 616 -57.75 -17.35 5.06
CA VAL A 616 -57.13 -16.78 6.25
C VAL A 616 -55.61 -16.88 6.05
N PRO A 617 -54.86 -15.78 6.16
CA PRO A 617 -53.41 -15.79 5.92
C PRO A 617 -52.69 -16.60 7.00
N ASP A 618 -51.69 -17.39 6.58
CA ASP A 618 -50.80 -18.11 7.49
C ASP A 618 -49.59 -17.24 7.92
N SER A 619 -48.78 -17.74 8.87
CA SER A 619 -47.61 -17.04 9.42
C SER A 619 -46.49 -16.76 8.39
N SER A 620 -46.57 -17.34 7.19
CA SER A 620 -45.64 -17.13 6.07
C SER A 620 -46.15 -16.15 5.01
N SER A 621 -47.38 -15.63 5.12
CA SER A 621 -48.04 -14.86 4.08
C SER A 621 -48.13 -13.36 4.41
N PRO A 622 -47.18 -12.52 3.95
CA PRO A 622 -47.36 -11.07 4.02
C PRO A 622 -48.13 -10.59 2.78
N ASN A 623 -49.43 -10.30 2.92
CA ASN A 623 -50.24 -10.10 1.72
C ASN A 623 -50.07 -8.75 1.03
N ILE A 624 -49.74 -7.65 1.73
CA ILE A 624 -49.15 -6.43 1.11
C ILE A 624 -48.22 -5.76 2.15
N ARG A 625 -46.92 -5.67 1.85
CA ARG A 625 -45.92 -4.98 2.72
C ARG A 625 -45.74 -3.53 2.27
N LYS A 626 -46.47 -2.61 2.88
CA LYS A 626 -46.23 -1.17 2.68
C LYS A 626 -46.74 -0.37 3.87
N THR A 627 -45.98 0.64 4.27
CA THR A 627 -46.41 1.64 5.24
C THR A 627 -47.38 2.60 4.58
N MET A 628 -48.58 2.75 5.15
CA MET A 628 -49.55 3.78 4.77
C MET A 628 -49.21 5.07 5.50
N SER A 629 -49.22 6.18 4.77
CA SER A 629 -49.01 7.52 5.33
C SER A 629 -50.29 7.99 6.04
N ASN A 630 -50.15 8.53 7.24
CA ASN A 630 -51.25 9.21 7.93
C ASN A 630 -51.81 10.36 7.05
N GLY A 631 -53.12 10.58 7.12
CA GLY A 631 -53.85 11.60 6.38
C GLY A 631 -54.27 11.17 4.97
N HIS A 632 -53.87 9.99 4.51
CA HIS A 632 -54.23 9.46 3.20
C HIS A 632 -55.38 8.44 3.29
N THR A 633 -56.16 8.39 2.20
CA THR A 633 -57.16 7.35 1.97
C THR A 633 -56.64 6.41 0.88
N TYR A 634 -56.84 5.12 1.08
CA TYR A 634 -56.36 4.05 0.21
C TYR A 634 -57.53 3.19 -0.25
N THR A 635 -57.48 2.75 -1.51
CA THR A 635 -58.49 1.83 -2.07
C THR A 635 -57.90 0.47 -2.38
N LEU A 636 -58.54 -0.59 -1.87
CA LEU A 636 -58.21 -1.98 -2.19
C LEU A 636 -58.95 -2.44 -3.46
N SER A 637 -58.25 -3.03 -4.41
CA SER A 637 -58.82 -3.57 -5.65
C SER A 637 -58.41 -5.03 -5.88
N PHE A 638 -59.30 -5.81 -6.48
CA PHE A 638 -59.10 -7.23 -6.83
C PHE A 638 -59.17 -7.43 -8.34
N GLN A 639 -58.31 -8.30 -8.89
CA GLN A 639 -58.26 -8.63 -10.32
C GLN A 639 -58.04 -10.13 -10.57
#